data_AF-A0A1F6BK94-F1
#
_entry.id   AF-A0A1F6BK94-F1
#
_cell.length_a   1.000
_cell.length_b   1.000
_cell.length_c   1.000
_cell.angle_alpha   90.00
_cell.angle_beta   90.00
_cell.angle_gamma   90.00
#
_symmetry.space_group_name_H-M   'P 1'
#
loop_
_entity.id
_entity.type
_entity.pdbx_description
1 polymer ?
#
loop_
_entity_poly.entity_id
_entity_poly.type
_entity_poly.pdbx_seq_one_letter_code
_entity_poly.pdbx_strand_id
1 'polypeptide(L)'
;MKNKPVLIDEVLDHLPHLIRLRLPWLMLGLFIAFLSTMFVSRFEEIISENISLAFFLPMIVYMSDAVGTQSETIFVRQLQMGKMNLKKYLLMEFQIGLFMGIFLGSAIFAAAYLWLKSMPVALTVGWAMFTNILIAPTIAVVIPEFLYKRHSDPALGAGPFATVIQDTLSLVIYFLIAALIIRA
;
A
#
# COMPACT_ATOMS: atom_id res chain seq x y z
N MET A 1 0.90 42.62 -8.41
CA MET A 1 2.14 41.83 -8.52
C MET A 1 1.91 40.74 -9.56
N LYS A 2 2.62 40.80 -10.71
CA LYS A 2 2.48 39.82 -11.80
C LYS A 2 3.17 38.52 -11.39
N ASN A 3 2.42 37.43 -11.30
CA ASN A 3 2.97 36.07 -11.26
C ASN A 3 3.68 35.83 -12.60
N LYS A 4 5.00 36.01 -12.64
CA LYS A 4 5.80 35.52 -13.76
C LYS A 4 5.83 33.99 -13.68
N PRO A 5 5.66 33.26 -14.78
CA PRO A 5 5.97 31.84 -14.79
C PRO A 5 7.46 31.70 -14.46
N VAL A 6 7.76 31.00 -13.36
CA VAL A 6 9.12 30.60 -13.00
C VAL A 6 9.69 29.85 -14.20
N LEU A 7 10.76 30.35 -14.80
CA LEU A 7 11.40 29.69 -15.94
C LEU A 7 11.98 28.36 -15.43
N ILE A 8 11.83 27.27 -16.18
CA ILE A 8 12.37 25.95 -15.82
C ILE A 8 13.87 26.03 -15.46
N ASP A 9 14.61 26.95 -16.09
CA ASP A 9 16.02 27.22 -15.84
C ASP A 9 16.31 27.69 -14.40
N GLU A 10 15.40 28.45 -13.79
CA GLU A 10 15.51 28.92 -12.40
C GLU A 10 15.30 27.75 -11.39
N VAL A 11 14.59 26.69 -11.81
CA VAL A 11 14.44 25.44 -11.04
C VAL A 11 15.68 24.54 -11.19
N LEU A 12 16.33 24.57 -12.37
CA LEU A 12 17.53 23.78 -12.67
C LEU A 12 18.77 24.30 -11.91
N ASP A 13 18.87 25.59 -11.64
CA ASP A 13 19.92 26.17 -10.79
C ASP A 13 19.89 25.66 -9.33
N HIS A 14 18.78 25.01 -8.94
CA HIS A 14 18.62 24.35 -7.65
C HIS A 14 18.75 22.82 -7.71
N LEU A 15 19.19 22.22 -8.83
CA LEU A 15 19.26 20.77 -8.98
C LEU A 15 20.05 20.07 -7.85
N PRO A 16 21.25 20.51 -7.44
CA PRO A 16 21.97 19.89 -6.32
C PRO A 16 21.21 20.03 -4.99
N HIS A 17 20.48 21.14 -4.81
CA HIS A 17 19.66 21.35 -3.62
C HIS A 17 18.45 20.41 -3.59
N LEU A 18 17.74 20.29 -4.71
CA LEU A 18 16.60 19.38 -4.87
C LEU A 18 17.01 17.91 -4.66
N ILE A 19 18.18 17.52 -5.18
CA ILE A 19 18.74 16.19 -4.93
C ILE A 19 19.02 15.99 -3.44
N ARG A 20 19.68 16.94 -2.75
CA ARG A 20 19.98 16.83 -1.31
C ARG A 20 18.72 16.77 -0.44
N LEU A 21 17.62 17.38 -0.87
CA LEU A 21 16.33 17.30 -0.17
C LEU A 21 15.67 15.93 -0.32
N ARG A 22 15.79 15.27 -1.47
CA ARG A 22 15.11 14.00 -1.77
C ARG A 22 15.95 12.78 -1.39
N LEU A 23 17.26 12.85 -1.61
CA LEU A 23 18.17 11.71 -1.50
C LEU A 23 18.13 11.03 -0.12
N PRO A 24 18.09 11.75 1.03
CA PRO A 24 18.00 11.10 2.33
C PRO A 24 16.73 10.23 2.47
N TRP A 25 15.59 10.72 1.99
CA TRP A 25 14.32 10.00 2.02
C TRP A 25 14.30 8.81 1.06
N LEU A 26 14.89 8.95 -0.12
CA LEU A 26 15.03 7.85 -1.08
C LEU A 26 16.00 6.77 -0.58
N MET A 27 17.10 7.17 0.06
CA MET A 27 18.05 6.22 0.67
C MET A 27 17.41 5.47 1.84
N LEU A 28 16.62 6.16 2.66
CA LEU A 28 15.83 5.51 3.71
C LEU A 28 14.80 4.54 3.11
N GLY A 29 14.03 4.98 2.11
CA GLY A 29 13.07 4.13 1.41
C GLY A 29 13.73 2.90 0.78
N LEU A 30 14.88 3.07 0.12
CA LEU A 30 15.67 1.99 -0.46
C LEU A 30 16.13 0.99 0.60
N PHE A 31 16.63 1.47 1.75
CA PHE A 31 17.05 0.61 2.85
C PHE A 31 15.87 -0.23 3.37
N ILE A 32 14.71 0.39 3.59
CA ILE A 32 13.53 -0.33 4.07
C ILE A 32 13.04 -1.31 3.00
N ALA A 33 12.97 -0.91 1.73
CA ALA A 33 12.58 -1.78 0.62
C ALA A 33 13.51 -3.00 0.47
N PHE A 34 14.81 -2.81 0.73
CA PHE A 34 15.77 -3.91 0.76
C PHE A 34 15.49 -4.89 1.91
N LEU A 35 15.17 -4.40 3.11
CA LEU A 35 14.73 -5.25 4.22
C LEU A 35 13.44 -5.99 3.87
N SER A 36 12.48 -5.32 3.25
CA SER A 36 11.24 -5.93 2.78
C SER A 36 11.49 -7.04 1.76
N THR A 37 12.45 -6.83 0.86
CA THR A 37 12.89 -7.85 -0.11
C THR A 37 13.45 -9.08 0.59
N MET A 38 14.26 -8.90 1.64
CA MET A 38 14.76 -10.01 2.47
C MET A 38 13.66 -10.77 3.23
N PHE A 39 12.56 -10.10 3.58
CA PHE A 39 11.40 -10.78 4.15
C PHE A 39 10.63 -11.57 3.09
N VAL A 40 10.42 -10.98 1.92
CA VAL A 40 9.72 -11.62 0.80
C VAL A 40 10.50 -12.81 0.24
N SER A 41 11.83 -12.77 0.22
CA SER A 41 12.65 -13.90 -0.26
C SER A 41 12.45 -15.19 0.54
N ARG A 42 11.91 -15.12 1.76
CA ARG A 42 11.53 -16.32 2.56
C ARG A 42 10.41 -17.13 1.92
N PHE A 43 9.70 -16.56 0.94
CA PHE A 43 8.64 -17.20 0.19
C PHE A 43 9.08 -17.67 -1.21
N GLU A 44 10.40 -17.70 -1.49
CA GLU A 44 10.96 -18.17 -2.77
C GLU A 44 10.47 -19.57 -3.16
N GLU A 45 10.36 -20.49 -2.20
CA GLU A 45 9.86 -21.85 -2.41
C GLU A 45 8.40 -21.87 -2.91
N ILE A 46 7.55 -20.97 -2.38
CA ILE A 46 6.15 -20.86 -2.83
C ILE A 46 6.09 -20.32 -4.26
N ILE A 47 6.96 -19.37 -4.58
CA ILE A 47 7.06 -18.79 -5.93
C ILE A 47 7.57 -19.85 -6.91
N SER A 48 8.54 -20.68 -6.53
CA SER A 48 9.10 -21.70 -7.42
C SER A 48 8.10 -22.84 -7.70
N GLU A 49 7.27 -23.19 -6.72
CA GLU A 49 6.15 -24.13 -6.91
C GLU A 49 5.11 -23.59 -7.89
N ASN A 50 4.81 -22.29 -7.82
CA ASN A 50 3.80 -21.64 -8.66
C ASN A 50 4.26 -20.27 -9.17
N ILE A 51 5.10 -20.26 -10.20
CA ILE A 51 5.69 -19.04 -10.78
C ILE A 51 4.63 -18.01 -11.19
N SER A 52 3.44 -18.48 -11.60
CA SER A 52 2.33 -17.61 -11.98
C SER A 52 1.83 -16.67 -10.87
N LEU A 53 2.10 -16.99 -9.60
CA LEU A 53 1.82 -16.08 -8.48
C LEU A 53 2.58 -14.76 -8.61
N ALA A 54 3.77 -14.76 -9.20
CA ALA A 54 4.58 -13.56 -9.36
C ALA A 54 3.91 -12.52 -10.28
N PHE A 55 3.03 -12.96 -11.19
CA PHE A 55 2.33 -12.08 -12.13
C PHE A 55 1.36 -11.12 -11.45
N PHE A 56 0.87 -11.47 -10.25
CA PHE A 56 -0.11 -10.69 -9.51
C PHE A 56 0.51 -9.74 -8.48
N LEU A 57 1.82 -9.85 -8.20
CA LEU A 57 2.49 -9.00 -7.20
C LEU A 57 2.32 -7.50 -7.48
N PRO A 58 2.54 -7.00 -8.71
CA PRO A 58 2.37 -5.56 -8.98
C PRO A 58 0.94 -5.09 -8.74
N MET A 59 -0.05 -5.93 -9.08
CA MET A 59 -1.46 -5.61 -8.90
C MET A 59 -1.84 -5.58 -7.41
N ILE A 60 -1.39 -6.55 -6.62
CA ILE A 60 -1.67 -6.63 -5.19
C ILE A 60 -1.11 -5.40 -4.48
N VAL A 61 0.15 -5.05 -4.77
CA VAL A 61 0.82 -3.88 -4.21
C VAL A 61 0.06 -2.61 -4.60
N TYR A 62 -0.18 -2.42 -5.90
CA TYR A 62 -0.90 -1.25 -6.41
C TYR A 62 -2.29 -1.07 -5.81
N MET A 63 -3.11 -2.12 -5.76
CA MET A 63 -4.47 -2.02 -5.25
C MET A 63 -4.49 -1.72 -3.75
N SER A 64 -3.56 -2.30 -2.99
CA SER A 64 -3.41 -2.02 -1.57
C SER A 64 -3.04 -0.56 -1.35
N ASP A 65 -2.01 -0.06 -2.05
CA ASP A 65 -1.57 1.34 -2.03
C ASP A 65 -2.70 2.32 -2.41
N ALA A 66 -3.42 2.03 -3.50
CA ALA A 66 -4.51 2.87 -3.99
C ALA A 66 -5.66 2.99 -2.98
N VAL A 67 -6.09 1.89 -2.37
CA VAL A 67 -7.17 1.90 -1.35
C VAL A 67 -6.71 2.58 -0.07
N GLY A 68 -5.49 2.29 0.40
CA GLY A 68 -4.96 2.95 1.59
C GLY A 68 -4.78 4.45 1.40
N THR A 69 -4.25 4.89 0.24
CA THR A 69 -4.08 6.32 -0.08
C THR A 69 -5.42 7.06 -0.14
N GLN A 70 -6.46 6.43 -0.68
CA GLN A 70 -7.82 7.01 -0.65
C GLN A 70 -8.31 7.21 0.78
N SER A 71 -8.10 6.20 1.64
CA SER A 71 -8.48 6.23 3.05
C SER A 71 -7.69 7.28 3.83
N GLU A 72 -6.36 7.33 3.64
CA GLU A 72 -5.46 8.32 4.25
C GLU A 72 -5.84 9.74 3.87
N THR A 73 -6.09 10.00 2.59
CA THR A 73 -6.46 11.34 2.10
C THR A 73 -7.74 11.86 2.77
N ILE A 74 -8.76 11.00 2.87
CA ILE A 74 -10.01 11.34 3.55
C ILE A 74 -9.76 11.56 5.05
N PHE A 75 -8.98 10.68 5.67
CA PHE A 75 -8.67 10.71 7.10
C PHE A 75 -7.92 11.98 7.51
N VAL A 76 -6.85 12.36 6.80
CA VAL A 76 -6.07 13.58 7.08
C VAL A 76 -6.95 14.84 6.99
N ARG A 77 -7.86 14.90 6.00
CA ARG A 77 -8.82 16.00 5.88
C ARG A 77 -9.77 16.07 7.07
N GLN A 78 -10.24 14.92 7.56
CA GLN A 78 -11.12 14.85 8.74
C GLN A 78 -10.40 15.23 10.03
N LEU A 79 -9.11 14.87 10.18
CA LEU A 79 -8.29 15.27 11.33
C LEU A 79 -8.22 16.80 11.46
N GLN A 80 -8.03 17.52 10.35
CA GLN A 80 -7.96 18.98 10.33
C GLN A 80 -9.29 19.65 10.74
N MET A 81 -10.43 18.96 10.60
CA MET A 81 -11.75 19.45 11.02
C MET A 81 -12.02 19.24 12.53
N GLY A 82 -11.13 18.56 13.25
CA GLY A 82 -11.02 18.61 14.71
C GLY A 82 -11.98 17.75 15.53
N LYS A 83 -12.79 16.86 14.93
CA LYS A 83 -13.79 16.06 15.66
C LYS A 83 -14.01 14.65 15.08
N MET A 84 -12.98 13.81 15.07
CA MET A 84 -13.10 12.43 14.61
C MET A 84 -12.86 11.42 15.73
N ASN A 85 -13.78 10.46 15.87
CA ASN A 85 -13.58 9.30 16.72
C ASN A 85 -12.92 8.18 15.91
N LEU A 86 -11.64 7.93 16.14
CA LEU A 86 -10.84 6.94 15.40
C LEU A 86 -11.50 5.56 15.35
N LYS A 87 -12.10 5.08 16.45
CA LYS A 87 -12.74 3.77 16.50
C LYS A 87 -13.94 3.70 15.56
N LYS A 88 -14.77 4.74 15.54
CA LYS A 88 -15.93 4.82 14.62
C LYS A 88 -15.47 4.92 13.16
N TYR A 89 -14.39 5.67 12.90
CA TYR A 89 -13.81 5.79 11.57
C TYR A 89 -13.27 4.45 11.06
N LEU A 90 -12.45 3.77 11.86
CA LEU A 90 -11.91 2.45 11.53
C LEU A 90 -12.99 1.39 11.32
N LEU A 91 -14.09 1.44 12.08
CA LEU A 91 -15.22 0.54 11.87
C LEU A 91 -15.92 0.81 10.53
N MET A 92 -16.09 2.07 10.16
CA MET A 92 -16.64 2.45 8.85
C MET A 92 -15.71 1.99 7.72
N GLU A 93 -14.40 2.22 7.83
CA GLU A 93 -13.42 1.74 6.85
C GLU A 93 -13.40 0.21 6.74
N PHE A 94 -13.51 -0.50 7.86
CA PHE A 94 -13.64 -1.95 7.86
C PHE A 94 -14.89 -2.41 7.09
N GLN A 95 -16.03 -1.73 7.27
CA GLN A 95 -17.25 -2.04 6.52
C GLN A 95 -17.06 -1.78 5.02
N ILE A 96 -16.50 -0.63 4.64
CA ILE A 96 -16.19 -0.29 3.25
C ILE A 96 -15.24 -1.35 2.65
N GLY A 97 -14.16 -1.67 3.36
CA GLY A 97 -13.17 -2.67 3.00
C GLY A 97 -13.77 -4.07 2.86
N LEU A 98 -14.78 -4.44 3.66
CA LEU A 98 -15.50 -5.70 3.52
C LEU A 98 -16.23 -5.78 2.17
N PHE A 99 -17.01 -4.75 1.82
CA PHE A 99 -17.76 -4.72 0.56
C PHE A 99 -16.81 -4.62 -0.65
N MET A 100 -15.83 -3.73 -0.60
CA MET A 100 -14.85 -3.57 -1.67
C MET A 100 -13.97 -4.81 -1.82
N GLY A 101 -13.56 -5.42 -0.71
CA GLY A 101 -12.76 -6.63 -0.70
C GLY A 101 -13.50 -7.80 -1.35
N ILE A 102 -14.80 -7.98 -1.04
CA ILE A 102 -15.60 -9.04 -1.68
C ILE A 102 -15.67 -8.81 -3.18
N PHE A 103 -15.98 -7.58 -3.59
CA PHE A 103 -16.14 -7.25 -5.01
C PHE A 103 -14.83 -7.40 -5.78
N LEU A 104 -13.75 -6.76 -5.33
CA LEU A 104 -12.46 -6.77 -6.02
C LEU A 104 -11.75 -8.12 -5.90
N GLY A 105 -11.86 -8.79 -4.75
CA GLY A 105 -11.34 -10.14 -4.53
C GLY A 105 -12.03 -11.19 -5.41
N SER A 106 -13.37 -11.15 -5.52
CA SER A 106 -14.10 -12.06 -6.42
C SER A 106 -13.84 -11.75 -7.90
N ALA A 107 -13.70 -10.47 -8.27
CA ALA A 107 -13.37 -10.07 -9.63
C ALA A 107 -12.00 -10.60 -10.06
N ILE A 108 -10.96 -10.43 -9.23
CA ILE A 108 -9.62 -10.91 -9.57
C ILE A 108 -9.52 -12.44 -9.50
N PHE A 109 -10.23 -13.07 -8.56
CA PHE A 109 -10.38 -14.52 -8.52
C PHE A 109 -10.91 -15.05 -9.86
N ALA A 110 -12.03 -14.48 -10.34
CA ALA A 110 -12.65 -14.91 -11.60
C ALA A 110 -11.72 -14.68 -12.78
N ALA A 111 -11.06 -13.51 -12.87
CA ALA A 111 -10.11 -13.21 -13.93
C ALA A 111 -8.91 -14.16 -13.92
N ALA A 112 -8.31 -14.41 -12.76
CA ALA A 112 -7.17 -15.33 -12.60
C ALA A 112 -7.56 -16.76 -12.98
N TYR A 113 -8.73 -17.24 -12.54
CA TYR A 113 -9.23 -18.57 -12.90
C TYR A 113 -9.52 -18.68 -14.39
N LEU A 114 -10.17 -17.69 -14.99
CA LEU A 114 -10.49 -17.70 -16.41
C LEU A 114 -9.23 -17.70 -17.29
N TRP A 115 -8.19 -16.99 -16.86
CA TRP A 115 -6.93 -16.89 -17.60
C TRP A 115 -6.02 -18.10 -17.41
N LEU A 116 -5.66 -18.42 -16.16
CA LEU A 116 -4.64 -19.43 -15.85
C LEU A 116 -5.21 -20.84 -15.66
N LYS A 117 -6.54 -20.96 -15.54
CA LYS A 117 -7.25 -22.23 -15.26
C LYS A 117 -6.76 -22.98 -14.01
N SER A 118 -6.06 -22.29 -13.11
CA SER A 118 -5.53 -22.83 -11.86
C SER A 118 -6.37 -22.35 -10.68
N MET A 119 -7.09 -23.27 -10.04
CA MET A 119 -7.90 -22.97 -8.86
C MET A 119 -7.07 -22.52 -7.64
N PRO A 120 -5.94 -23.17 -7.29
CA PRO A 120 -5.09 -22.72 -6.18
C PRO A 120 -4.58 -21.28 -6.36
N VAL A 121 -4.15 -20.93 -7.58
CA VAL A 121 -3.68 -19.58 -7.91
C VAL A 121 -4.84 -18.58 -7.81
N ALA A 122 -5.99 -18.90 -8.40
CA ALA A 122 -7.16 -18.01 -8.35
C ALA A 122 -7.61 -17.75 -6.91
N LEU A 123 -7.73 -18.80 -6.08
CA LEU A 123 -8.08 -18.68 -4.66
C LEU A 123 -7.07 -17.83 -3.90
N THR A 124 -5.78 -18.05 -4.16
CA THR A 124 -4.70 -17.28 -3.53
C THR A 124 -4.83 -15.79 -3.82
N VAL A 125 -4.94 -15.44 -5.10
CA VAL A 125 -5.03 -14.03 -5.52
C VAL A 125 -6.31 -13.38 -5.03
N GLY A 126 -7.44 -14.09 -5.11
CA GLY A 126 -8.74 -13.60 -4.65
C GLY A 126 -8.78 -13.30 -3.15
N TRP A 127 -8.37 -14.27 -2.33
CA TRP A 127 -8.34 -14.09 -0.88
C TRP A 127 -7.29 -13.08 -0.43
N ALA A 128 -6.13 -13.04 -1.10
CA ALA A 128 -5.12 -12.04 -0.81
C ALA A 128 -5.61 -10.63 -1.12
N MET A 129 -6.26 -10.43 -2.26
CA MET A 129 -6.85 -9.14 -2.63
C MET A 129 -7.94 -8.71 -1.64
N PHE A 130 -8.86 -9.62 -1.29
CA PHE A 130 -9.88 -9.37 -0.26
C PHE A 130 -9.26 -8.90 1.06
N THR A 131 -8.28 -9.66 1.55
CA THR A 131 -7.64 -9.41 2.85
C THR A 131 -6.84 -8.12 2.85
N ASN A 132 -6.13 -7.84 1.76
CA ASN A 132 -5.37 -6.60 1.61
C ASN A 132 -6.27 -5.37 1.58
N ILE A 133 -7.38 -5.40 0.83
CA ILE A 133 -8.33 -4.29 0.79
C ILE A 133 -8.99 -4.05 2.15
N LEU A 134 -9.24 -5.13 2.90
CA LEU A 134 -9.83 -5.02 4.24
C LEU A 134 -8.89 -4.34 5.24
N ILE A 135 -7.58 -4.58 5.14
CA ILE A 135 -6.58 -4.14 6.11
C ILE A 135 -5.91 -2.81 5.70
N ALA A 136 -5.76 -2.55 4.40
CA ALA A 136 -5.05 -1.38 3.87
C ALA A 136 -5.51 -0.03 4.46
N PRO A 137 -6.81 0.27 4.61
CA PRO A 137 -7.27 1.50 5.27
C PRO A 137 -6.74 1.65 6.70
N THR A 138 -6.68 0.54 7.45
CA THR A 138 -6.21 0.56 8.85
C THR A 138 -4.73 0.91 8.91
N ILE A 139 -3.91 0.32 8.03
CA ILE A 139 -2.47 0.63 7.96
C ILE A 139 -2.26 2.10 7.60
N ALA A 140 -3.00 2.58 6.60
CA ALA A 140 -2.85 3.93 6.05
C ALA A 140 -3.20 5.03 7.06
N VAL A 141 -4.19 4.82 7.95
CA VAL A 141 -4.58 5.87 8.92
C VAL A 141 -3.75 5.87 10.21
N VAL A 142 -3.02 4.81 10.52
CA VAL A 142 -2.22 4.70 11.76
C VAL A 142 -1.09 5.74 11.78
N ILE A 143 -0.41 5.96 10.66
CA ILE A 143 0.72 6.91 10.57
C ILE A 143 0.25 8.36 10.78
N PRO A 144 -0.75 8.88 10.03
CA PRO A 144 -1.26 10.24 10.25
C PRO A 144 -1.84 10.46 11.65
N GLU A 145 -2.57 9.48 12.20
CA GLU A 145 -3.15 9.55 13.55
C GLU A 145 -2.05 9.68 14.62
N PHE A 146 -0.97 8.92 14.47
CA PHE A 146 0.17 8.97 15.37
C PHE A 146 0.88 10.33 15.33
N LEU A 147 1.08 10.89 14.13
CA LEU A 147 1.69 12.21 13.95
C LEU A 147 0.80 13.32 14.52
N TYR A 148 -0.51 13.25 14.28
CA TYR A 148 -1.49 14.19 14.81
C TYR A 148 -1.44 14.25 16.35
N LYS A 149 -1.40 13.08 17.01
CA LYS A 149 -1.26 13.01 18.48
C LYS A 149 0.01 13.65 19.01
N ARG A 150 1.10 13.60 18.23
CA ARG A 150 2.38 14.23 18.56
C ARG A 150 2.48 15.70 18.13
N HIS A 151 1.37 16.32 17.72
CA HIS A 151 1.33 17.72 17.28
C HIS A 151 2.27 17.99 16.10
N SER A 152 2.57 16.94 15.33
CA SER A 152 3.31 17.01 14.07
C SER A 152 2.31 17.06 12.92
N ASP A 153 2.68 17.71 11.81
CA ASP A 153 1.80 17.81 10.65
C ASP A 153 1.56 16.42 10.02
N PRO A 154 0.32 15.89 10.06
CA PRO A 154 0.01 14.57 9.51
C PRO A 154 0.23 14.49 7.99
N ALA A 155 0.18 15.63 7.28
CA ALA A 155 0.45 15.69 5.85
C ALA A 155 1.90 15.37 5.51
N LEU A 156 2.82 15.44 6.48
CA LEU A 156 4.22 15.05 6.32
C LEU A 156 4.45 13.54 6.41
N GLY A 157 3.46 12.77 6.92
CA GLY A 157 3.54 11.31 7.10
C GLY A 157 3.39 10.48 5.83
N ALA A 158 2.79 11.06 4.78
CA ALA A 158 2.43 10.42 3.50
C ALA A 158 3.62 10.22 2.55
N GLY A 159 4.84 10.17 3.08
CA GLY A 159 6.05 10.01 2.31
C GLY A 159 6.31 8.54 1.90
N PRO A 160 7.46 8.29 1.24
CA PRO A 160 7.89 6.95 0.82
C PRO A 160 7.87 5.87 1.92
N PHE A 161 7.91 6.27 3.20
CA PHE A 161 7.86 5.37 4.34
C PHE A 161 6.53 4.61 4.47
N ALA A 162 5.40 5.32 4.32
CA ALA A 162 4.08 4.71 4.41
C ALA A 162 3.86 3.70 3.28
N THR A 163 4.24 4.08 2.06
CA THR A 163 4.20 3.21 0.87
C THR A 163 5.01 1.94 1.08
N VAL A 164 6.28 2.03 1.51
CA VAL A 164 7.10 0.82 1.69
C VAL A 164 6.52 -0.12 2.74
N ILE A 165 5.96 0.40 3.85
CA ILE A 165 5.27 -0.44 4.84
C ILE A 165 4.07 -1.14 4.22
N GLN A 166 3.25 -0.40 3.48
CA GLN A 166 2.05 -0.93 2.84
C GLN A 166 2.39 -2.00 1.79
N ASP A 167 3.38 -1.74 0.94
CA ASP A 167 3.89 -2.69 -0.05
C ASP A 167 4.33 -3.98 0.63
N THR A 168 5.14 -3.86 1.69
CA THR A 168 5.67 -5.00 2.44
C THR A 168 4.55 -5.83 3.06
N LEU A 169 3.61 -5.17 3.75
CA LEU A 169 2.50 -5.86 4.41
C LEU A 169 1.60 -6.53 3.39
N SER A 170 1.34 -5.89 2.24
CA SER A 170 0.50 -6.47 1.18
C SER A 170 1.10 -7.74 0.58
N LEU A 171 2.43 -7.76 0.39
CA LEU A 171 3.17 -8.93 -0.08
C LEU A 171 3.21 -10.03 0.98
N VAL A 172 3.44 -9.68 2.25
CA VAL A 172 3.41 -10.65 3.36
C VAL A 172 2.05 -11.32 3.46
N ILE A 173 0.95 -10.54 3.42
CA ILE A 173 -0.42 -11.09 3.42
C ILE A 173 -0.63 -12.02 2.22
N TYR A 174 -0.21 -11.59 1.03
CA TYR A 174 -0.31 -12.39 -0.19
C TYR A 174 0.39 -13.73 -0.06
N PHE A 175 1.65 -13.74 0.39
CA PHE A 175 2.43 -14.96 0.51
C PHE A 175 2.00 -15.85 1.68
N LEU A 176 1.50 -15.29 2.78
CA LEU A 176 0.91 -16.09 3.85
C LEU A 176 -0.34 -16.83 3.36
N ILE A 177 -1.21 -16.17 2.59
CA ILE A 177 -2.37 -16.81 1.99
C ILE A 177 -1.97 -17.85 0.94
N ALA A 178 -0.96 -17.55 0.12
CA ALA A 178 -0.39 -18.51 -0.82
C ALA A 178 0.15 -19.75 -0.10
N ALA A 179 0.87 -19.57 1.00
CA ALA A 179 1.40 -20.66 1.81
C ALA A 179 0.28 -21.56 2.36
N LEU A 180 -0.82 -20.96 2.83
CA LEU A 180 -1.95 -21.69 3.36
C LEU A 180 -2.73 -22.47 2.30
N ILE A 181 -2.74 -22.02 1.04
CA ILE A 181 -3.54 -22.64 -0.03
C ILE A 181 -2.71 -23.65 -0.83
N ILE A 182 -1.43 -23.38 -1.06
CA ILE A 182 -0.57 -24.20 -1.92
C ILE A 182 0.10 -25.33 -1.15
N ARG A 183 0.45 -25.10 0.12
CA ARG A 183 1.00 -26.17 0.98
C ARG A 183 -0.06 -27.01 1.69
N ALA A 184 -1.35 -26.71 1.46
CA ALA A 184 -2.47 -27.52 1.94
C ALA A 184 -2.87 -28.57 0.88
#